data_AF-A0A0A2SWA3-F1
#
_entry.id   AF-A0A0A2SWA3-F1
#
_cell.length_a   1.000
_cell.length_b   1.000
_cell.length_c   1.000
_cell.angle_alpha   90.00
_cell.angle_beta   90.00
_cell.angle_gamma   90.00
#
_symmetry.space_group_name_H-M   'P 1'
#
loop_
_entity.id
_entity.type
_entity.pdbx_description
1 polymer ?
#
loop_
_entity_poly.entity_id
_entity_poly.type
_entity_poly.pdbx_seq_one_letter_code
_entity_poly.pdbx_strand_id
1 'polypeptide(L)'
;MYSGTSEDYLKQAGVRIRYRRIENALQHLGHELSIVPIQYLADKKDFSHDSYLISKCYDARALVITCLLKNQKKMVGIDLFDDYFSQTNDNRFPKLRYWLCSILQYIDFILCSTPAIAEVANQLAMGQKIHIMNDSSPDIDKNVLQSAIQSKMDYFNQSKVLTVGWFGIGDNPYFPVGLKDLVAFSGELASLRDKEFDIQLEILTNQRAMTADALAMLRRIPVPYTVDDWTEEQEAALLARSMMCFLPVNAQNFSIAKSLNRAVTTLVSGTQVLSCGYPLYEKLSPFIYRDPQQLINDLKNGSLALRKETIPDLIEIMEQWASPELEAEKLAKFIETCNAGSSPCNLNKPLIAVIHGKNTLGEIHKFVQKVGVLSIASPFCKEKLNFDLRFSFNSDDLSIYISEKYCSMLSKQIQNNFLGCEKIVDRLYHKINLSQLISNRNCQRGALNYKNTSINFTASYAKVMNDVAKSLQFLFPQLVYFYSENSKAPWWLLTDIPSYNLEVTP
;
A
#
# COMPACT_ATOMS: atom_id res chain seq x y z
N MET A 1 -6.39 6.73 -0.05
CA MET A 1 -5.91 5.55 -0.80
C MET A 1 -5.87 5.95 -2.25
N TYR A 2 -4.74 5.70 -2.92
CA TYR A 2 -4.50 6.11 -4.29
C TYR A 2 -5.60 5.56 -5.21
N SER A 3 -6.34 6.46 -5.85
CA SER A 3 -7.28 6.17 -6.93
C SER A 3 -6.69 6.57 -8.29
N GLY A 4 -5.36 6.55 -8.41
CA GLY A 4 -4.68 6.78 -9.68
C GLY A 4 -5.10 5.71 -10.69
N THR A 5 -5.02 6.04 -11.96
CA THR A 5 -5.25 5.05 -13.02
C THR A 5 -4.25 3.91 -12.85
N SER A 6 -4.58 2.73 -13.38
CA SER A 6 -3.73 1.56 -13.24
C SER A 6 -2.29 1.73 -13.74
N GLU A 7 -2.07 2.64 -14.68
CA GLU A 7 -0.75 2.93 -15.23
C GLU A 7 0.08 3.85 -14.32
N ASP A 8 -0.58 4.73 -13.56
CA ASP A 8 0.09 5.58 -12.57
C ASP A 8 0.76 4.75 -11.47
N TYR A 9 0.26 3.54 -11.21
CA TYR A 9 0.90 2.59 -10.31
C TYR A 9 2.32 2.20 -10.78
N LEU A 10 2.53 2.01 -12.09
CA LEU A 10 3.83 1.62 -12.63
C LEU A 10 4.91 2.70 -12.45
N LYS A 11 4.49 3.95 -12.25
CA LYS A 11 5.38 5.10 -11.99
C LYS A 11 5.75 5.25 -10.51
N GLN A 12 5.09 4.51 -9.61
CA GLN A 12 5.36 4.62 -8.18
C GLN A 12 6.75 4.09 -7.83
N ALA A 13 7.38 4.69 -6.82
CA ALA A 13 8.69 4.26 -6.30
C ALA A 13 8.71 2.76 -5.94
N GLY A 14 7.61 2.22 -5.41
CA GLY A 14 7.52 0.79 -5.09
C GLY A 14 7.69 -0.12 -6.32
N VAL A 15 7.34 0.33 -7.52
CA VAL A 15 7.58 -0.43 -8.76
C VAL A 15 8.95 -0.10 -9.33
N ARG A 16 9.24 1.18 -9.53
CA ARG A 16 10.48 1.63 -10.18
C ARG A 16 11.74 1.24 -9.41
N ILE A 17 11.72 1.37 -8.08
CA ILE A 17 12.89 1.15 -7.25
C ILE A 17 12.99 -0.31 -6.83
N ARG A 18 11.91 -0.90 -6.31
CA ARG A 18 11.99 -2.24 -5.72
C ARG A 18 12.01 -3.37 -6.75
N TYR A 19 11.17 -3.27 -7.79
CA TYR A 19 10.98 -4.36 -8.73
C TYR A 19 11.79 -4.16 -10.02
N ARG A 20 11.72 -2.99 -10.64
CA ARG A 20 12.43 -2.75 -11.91
C ARG A 20 13.94 -2.77 -11.77
N ARG A 21 14.51 -2.31 -10.64
CA ARG A 21 15.97 -2.32 -10.44
C ARG A 21 16.55 -3.73 -10.34
N ILE A 22 15.77 -4.73 -9.92
CA ILE A 22 16.24 -6.12 -9.83
C ILE A 22 15.85 -6.98 -11.04
N GLU A 23 15.10 -6.43 -12.00
CA GLU A 23 14.53 -7.17 -13.13
C GLU A 23 15.61 -7.84 -13.98
N ASN A 24 16.65 -7.11 -14.35
CA ASN A 24 17.78 -7.65 -15.11
C ASN A 24 18.54 -8.73 -14.33
N ALA A 25 18.75 -8.53 -13.03
CA ALA A 25 19.42 -9.52 -12.18
C ALA A 25 18.60 -10.82 -12.05
N LEU A 26 17.28 -10.71 -11.88
CA LEU A 26 16.37 -11.88 -11.92
C LEU A 26 16.43 -12.59 -13.28
N GLN A 27 16.49 -11.84 -14.38
CA GLN A 27 16.61 -12.42 -15.72
C GLN A 27 17.92 -13.20 -15.90
N HIS A 28 19.05 -12.70 -15.38
CA HIS A 28 20.32 -13.42 -15.38
C HIS A 28 20.28 -14.71 -14.56
N LEU A 29 19.45 -14.77 -13.51
CA LEU A 29 19.17 -15.98 -12.74
C LEU A 29 18.16 -16.92 -13.42
N GLY A 30 17.66 -16.57 -14.60
CA GLY A 30 16.70 -17.38 -15.36
C GLY A 30 15.23 -17.20 -14.94
N HIS A 31 14.91 -16.12 -14.21
CA HIS A 31 13.54 -15.80 -13.80
C HIS A 31 12.94 -14.68 -14.66
N GLU A 32 11.62 -14.72 -14.82
CA GLU A 32 10.85 -13.66 -15.48
C GLU A 32 10.03 -12.88 -14.43
N LEU A 33 10.13 -11.55 -14.45
CA LEU A 33 9.30 -10.68 -13.62
C LEU A 33 8.28 -9.95 -14.49
N SER A 34 6.99 -10.14 -14.20
CA SER A 34 5.90 -9.43 -14.88
C SER A 34 5.15 -8.55 -13.89
N ILE A 35 5.10 -7.24 -14.15
CA ILE A 35 4.40 -6.26 -13.31
C ILE A 35 3.12 -5.83 -14.00
N VAL A 36 1.99 -6.34 -13.50
CA VAL A 36 0.68 -6.11 -14.11
C VAL A 36 -0.27 -5.46 -13.11
N PRO A 37 -0.89 -4.32 -13.44
CA PRO A 37 -1.94 -3.75 -12.63
C PRO A 37 -3.12 -4.72 -12.44
N ILE A 38 -3.63 -4.82 -11.20
CA ILE A 38 -4.55 -5.89 -10.81
C ILE A 38 -5.79 -6.00 -11.69
N GLN A 39 -6.32 -4.88 -12.21
CA GLN A 39 -7.55 -4.89 -13.00
C GLN A 39 -7.40 -5.61 -14.35
N TYR A 40 -6.18 -5.74 -14.89
CA TYR A 40 -5.92 -6.50 -16.11
C TYR A 40 -5.93 -8.02 -15.87
N LEU A 41 -5.86 -8.47 -14.61
CA LEU A 41 -6.04 -9.90 -14.29
C LEU A 41 -7.45 -10.39 -14.56
N ALA A 42 -8.44 -9.49 -14.63
CA ALA A 42 -9.81 -9.88 -14.97
C ALA A 42 -9.98 -10.31 -16.43
N ASP A 43 -9.05 -9.95 -17.32
CA ASP A 43 -9.06 -10.37 -18.73
C ASP A 43 -8.36 -11.71 -18.96
N LYS A 44 -7.65 -12.23 -17.97
CA LYS A 44 -6.85 -13.45 -18.11
C LYS A 44 -7.76 -14.67 -18.01
N LYS A 45 -7.65 -15.55 -19.01
CA LYS A 45 -8.32 -16.86 -19.00
C LYS A 45 -7.69 -17.78 -17.96
N ASP A 46 -6.36 -17.77 -17.90
CA ASP A 46 -5.55 -18.58 -17.00
C ASP A 46 -4.40 -17.78 -16.38
N PHE A 47 -3.95 -18.22 -15.21
CA PHE A 47 -2.81 -17.67 -14.48
C PHE A 47 -1.55 -18.45 -14.87
N SER A 48 -0.71 -17.91 -15.76
CA SER A 48 0.44 -18.62 -16.35
C SER A 48 1.65 -18.72 -15.42
N HIS A 49 1.94 -17.70 -14.61
CA HIS A 49 3.13 -17.67 -13.74
C HIS A 49 3.03 -18.68 -12.59
N ASP A 50 4.17 -19.05 -12.01
CA ASP A 50 4.27 -19.97 -10.88
C ASP A 50 3.93 -19.29 -9.55
N SER A 51 4.38 -18.04 -9.42
CA SER A 51 4.25 -17.22 -8.21
C SER A 51 3.63 -15.86 -8.53
N TYR A 52 2.84 -15.35 -7.59
CA TYR A 52 2.18 -14.05 -7.68
C TYR A 52 2.45 -13.24 -6.42
N LEU A 53 2.74 -11.95 -6.58
CA LEU A 53 2.97 -11.03 -5.47
C LEU A 53 1.96 -9.90 -5.51
N ILE A 54 1.17 -9.75 -4.45
CA ILE A 54 0.22 -8.63 -4.33
C ILE A 54 0.91 -7.46 -3.63
N SER A 55 1.05 -6.35 -4.36
CA SER A 55 1.77 -5.16 -3.89
C SER A 55 0.86 -3.94 -3.88
N LYS A 56 0.69 -3.31 -2.70
CA LYS A 56 -0.09 -2.06 -2.48
C LYS A 56 -1.54 -2.05 -2.99
N CYS A 57 -2.18 -3.22 -3.10
CA CYS A 57 -3.59 -3.33 -3.45
C CYS A 57 -4.47 -3.63 -2.23
N TYR A 58 -4.84 -2.59 -1.47
CA TYR A 58 -5.63 -2.71 -0.25
C TYR A 58 -7.16 -2.68 -0.48
N ASP A 59 -7.65 -3.51 -1.40
CA ASP A 59 -9.08 -3.67 -1.68
C ASP A 59 -9.48 -5.12 -1.97
N ALA A 60 -10.78 -5.33 -2.22
CA ALA A 60 -11.36 -6.66 -2.41
C ALA A 60 -10.87 -7.38 -3.67
N ARG A 61 -10.32 -6.68 -4.68
CA ARG A 61 -9.77 -7.32 -5.89
C ARG A 61 -8.58 -8.20 -5.53
N ALA A 62 -7.70 -7.72 -4.64
CA ALA A 62 -6.58 -8.48 -4.12
C ALA A 62 -7.05 -9.76 -3.41
N LEU A 63 -8.03 -9.64 -2.51
CA LEU A 63 -8.59 -10.79 -1.78
C LEU A 63 -9.16 -11.85 -2.72
N VAL A 64 -9.92 -11.41 -3.73
CA VAL A 64 -10.52 -12.29 -4.73
C VAL A 64 -9.44 -13.00 -5.57
N ILE A 65 -8.48 -12.25 -6.10
CA ILE A 65 -7.41 -12.83 -6.93
C ILE A 65 -6.55 -13.80 -6.14
N THR A 66 -6.15 -13.43 -4.92
CA THR A 66 -5.37 -14.32 -4.05
C THR A 66 -6.13 -15.63 -3.80
N CYS A 67 -7.43 -15.57 -3.48
CA CYS A 67 -8.24 -16.77 -3.31
C CYS A 67 -8.31 -17.62 -4.61
N LEU A 68 -8.54 -16.99 -5.76
CA LEU A 68 -8.56 -17.69 -7.06
C LEU A 68 -7.22 -18.35 -7.40
N LEU A 69 -6.10 -17.66 -7.16
CA LEU A 69 -4.75 -18.16 -7.37
C LEU A 69 -4.45 -19.36 -6.47
N LYS A 70 -4.83 -19.31 -5.19
CA LYS A 70 -4.68 -20.45 -4.28
C LYS A 70 -5.51 -21.66 -4.71
N ASN A 71 -6.72 -21.44 -5.21
CA ASN A 71 -7.55 -22.52 -5.77
C ASN A 71 -6.93 -23.14 -7.03
N GLN A 72 -6.11 -22.38 -7.76
CA GLN A 72 -5.30 -22.88 -8.88
C GLN A 72 -3.92 -23.38 -8.45
N LYS A 73 -3.69 -23.56 -7.13
CA LYS A 73 -2.43 -24.03 -6.55
C LYS A 73 -1.22 -23.17 -6.93
N LYS A 74 -1.44 -21.88 -7.19
CA LYS A 74 -0.35 -20.92 -7.38
C LYS A 74 0.22 -20.48 -6.05
N MET A 75 1.51 -20.16 -6.04
CA MET A 75 2.12 -19.52 -4.89
C MET A 75 1.70 -18.04 -4.86
N VAL A 76 1.29 -17.56 -3.69
CA VAL A 76 0.88 -16.17 -3.53
C VAL A 76 1.56 -15.52 -2.35
N GLY A 77 2.21 -14.39 -2.57
CA GLY A 77 2.74 -13.53 -1.52
C GLY A 77 2.05 -12.18 -1.48
N ILE A 78 2.29 -11.45 -0.40
CA ILE A 78 1.99 -10.01 -0.29
C ILE A 78 3.27 -9.23 -0.03
N ASP A 79 3.33 -7.98 -0.47
CA ASP A 79 4.47 -7.09 -0.18
C ASP A 79 4.02 -5.87 0.66
N LEU A 80 4.61 -5.74 1.84
CA LEU A 80 4.31 -4.72 2.84
C LEU A 80 5.44 -3.69 2.91
N PHE A 81 5.11 -2.44 2.59
CA PHE A 81 6.07 -1.34 2.46
C PHE A 81 5.96 -0.28 3.54
N ASP A 82 4.73 -0.03 3.97
CA ASP A 82 4.33 1.10 4.80
C ASP A 82 3.65 0.55 6.04
N ASP A 83 3.95 1.15 7.18
CA ASP A 83 3.34 0.74 8.43
C ASP A 83 1.98 1.41 8.63
N TYR A 84 0.95 0.79 8.07
CA TYR A 84 -0.46 1.10 8.36
C TYR A 84 -1.08 0.16 9.39
N PHE A 85 -0.28 -0.74 9.99
CA PHE A 85 -0.79 -1.91 10.69
C PHE A 85 -0.41 -1.96 12.17
N SER A 86 0.71 -1.34 12.58
CA SER A 86 1.17 -1.34 13.98
C SER A 86 0.22 -0.58 14.92
N GLN A 87 -0.49 0.43 14.43
CA GLN A 87 -1.44 1.21 15.22
C GLN A 87 -2.80 0.51 15.33
N THR A 88 -2.84 -0.56 16.14
CA THR A 88 -4.02 -1.41 16.34
C THR A 88 -5.24 -0.64 16.86
N ASN A 89 -5.01 0.38 17.70
CA ASN A 89 -6.06 1.21 18.30
C ASN A 89 -6.53 2.37 17.42
N ASP A 90 -5.93 2.58 16.24
CA ASP A 90 -6.36 3.63 15.33
C ASP A 90 -7.60 3.19 14.54
N ASN A 91 -8.71 3.90 14.75
CA ASN A 91 -10.02 3.66 14.13
C ASN A 91 -10.06 3.99 12.63
N ARG A 92 -8.99 4.57 12.06
CA ARG A 92 -8.86 4.83 10.63
C ARG A 92 -8.37 3.60 9.85
N PHE A 93 -7.71 2.66 10.52
CA PHE A 93 -7.14 1.45 9.91
C PHE A 93 -7.90 0.12 10.04
N PRO A 94 -9.12 -0.01 10.62
CA PRO A 94 -9.75 -1.32 10.72
C PRO A 94 -10.05 -1.96 9.36
N LYS A 95 -10.27 -1.17 8.28
CA LYS A 95 -10.34 -1.70 6.91
C LYS A 95 -9.04 -2.39 6.49
N LEU A 96 -7.88 -1.77 6.74
CA LEU A 96 -6.59 -2.32 6.37
C LEU A 96 -6.26 -3.57 7.18
N ARG A 97 -6.61 -3.56 8.48
CA ARG A 97 -6.54 -4.76 9.33
C ARG A 97 -7.44 -5.88 8.81
N TYR A 98 -8.70 -5.58 8.48
CA TYR A 98 -9.61 -6.55 7.86
C TYR A 98 -9.01 -7.12 6.57
N TRP A 99 -8.48 -6.26 5.69
CA TRP A 99 -7.85 -6.69 4.44
C TRP A 99 -6.67 -7.63 4.72
N LEU A 100 -5.78 -7.27 5.65
CA LEU A 100 -4.63 -8.10 6.00
C LEU A 100 -5.09 -9.43 6.59
N CYS A 101 -5.91 -9.44 7.64
CA CYS A 101 -6.42 -10.67 8.24
C CYS A 101 -7.17 -11.58 7.24
N SER A 102 -7.85 -10.99 6.26
CA SER A 102 -8.53 -11.75 5.20
C SER A 102 -7.55 -12.35 4.19
N ILE A 103 -6.52 -11.60 3.79
CA ILE A 103 -5.57 -12.08 2.78
C ILE A 103 -4.60 -13.13 3.35
N LEU A 104 -4.25 -13.01 4.64
CA LEU A 104 -3.30 -13.92 5.30
C LEU A 104 -3.69 -15.40 5.22
N GLN A 105 -4.99 -15.71 5.14
CA GLN A 105 -5.50 -17.08 5.01
C GLN A 105 -5.19 -17.72 3.65
N TYR A 106 -4.77 -16.91 2.67
CA TYR A 106 -4.62 -17.32 1.28
C TYR A 106 -3.23 -17.00 0.72
N ILE A 107 -2.21 -16.80 1.57
CA ILE A 107 -0.85 -16.52 1.12
C ILE A 107 0.14 -17.57 1.64
N ASP A 108 1.26 -17.68 0.93
CA ASP A 108 2.37 -18.58 1.23
C ASP A 108 3.55 -17.83 1.86
N PHE A 109 3.67 -16.52 1.65
CA PHE A 109 4.72 -15.70 2.23
C PHE A 109 4.39 -14.21 2.26
N ILE A 110 5.19 -13.46 3.03
CA ILE A 110 5.17 -12.00 3.11
C ILE A 110 6.54 -11.46 2.72
N LEU A 111 6.57 -10.47 1.84
CA LEU A 111 7.72 -9.60 1.64
C LEU A 111 7.54 -8.34 2.47
N CYS A 112 8.63 -7.87 3.05
CA CYS A 112 8.69 -6.65 3.85
C CYS A 112 9.80 -5.74 3.31
N SER A 113 9.61 -4.43 3.39
CA SER A 113 10.63 -3.44 2.99
C SER A 113 11.74 -3.25 4.03
N THR A 114 11.45 -3.54 5.30
CA THR A 114 12.36 -3.28 6.42
C THR A 114 12.18 -4.30 7.56
N PRO A 115 13.17 -4.43 8.46
CA PRO A 115 13.02 -5.20 9.70
C PRO A 115 11.82 -4.75 10.56
N ALA A 116 11.54 -3.45 10.64
CA ALA A 116 10.41 -2.93 11.40
C ALA A 116 9.06 -3.43 10.84
N ILE A 117 8.89 -3.44 9.50
CA ILE A 117 7.68 -4.02 8.89
C ILE A 117 7.63 -5.54 9.08
N ALA A 118 8.77 -6.23 9.05
CA ALA A 118 8.82 -7.67 9.33
C ALA A 118 8.37 -8.01 10.76
N GLU A 119 8.70 -7.17 11.74
CA GLU A 119 8.21 -7.32 13.11
C GLU A 119 6.68 -7.16 13.19
N VAL A 120 6.14 -6.10 12.56
CA VAL A 120 4.69 -5.89 12.48
C VAL A 120 3.99 -7.06 11.77
N ALA A 121 4.57 -7.55 10.67
CA ALA A 121 4.04 -8.69 9.95
C ALA A 121 4.07 -9.98 10.79
N ASN A 122 5.15 -10.24 11.54
CA ASN A 122 5.25 -11.40 12.45
C ASN A 122 4.17 -11.38 13.54
N GLN A 123 3.87 -10.20 14.09
CA GLN A 123 2.81 -10.06 15.10
C GLN A 123 1.42 -10.37 14.54
N LEU A 124 1.17 -10.03 13.27
CA LEU A 124 -0.14 -10.15 12.62
C LEU A 124 -0.32 -11.48 11.88
N ALA A 125 0.76 -12.12 11.46
CA ALA A 125 0.78 -13.30 10.60
C ALA A 125 1.66 -14.42 11.20
N MET A 126 1.38 -14.80 12.45
CA MET A 126 2.14 -15.83 13.15
C MET A 126 2.23 -17.12 12.33
N GLY A 127 3.46 -17.55 12.05
CA GLY A 127 3.77 -18.77 11.29
C GLY A 127 3.95 -18.57 9.78
N GLN A 128 3.70 -17.37 9.24
CA GLN A 128 3.97 -17.09 7.83
C GLN A 128 5.47 -16.94 7.56
N LYS A 129 5.95 -17.43 6.41
CA LYS A 129 7.30 -17.15 5.95
C LYS A 129 7.43 -15.67 5.61
N ILE A 130 8.45 -15.00 6.15
CA ILE A 130 8.70 -13.57 5.94
C ILE A 130 10.09 -13.38 5.34
N HIS A 131 10.18 -12.53 4.32
CA HIS A 131 11.44 -12.12 3.72
C HIS A 131 11.55 -10.60 3.68
N ILE A 132 12.69 -10.08 4.15
CA ILE A 132 13.00 -8.66 4.02
C ILE A 132 13.72 -8.48 2.69
N MET A 133 13.06 -7.78 1.79
CA MET A 133 13.63 -7.36 0.51
C MET A 133 13.93 -5.86 0.63
N ASN A 134 15.18 -5.46 0.45
CA ASN A 134 15.59 -4.07 0.48
C ASN A 134 15.28 -3.39 -0.87
N ASP A 135 15.21 -2.06 -0.86
CA ASP A 135 15.16 -1.28 -2.08
C ASP A 135 16.59 -1.15 -2.63
N SER A 136 16.86 -1.66 -3.84
CA SER A 136 18.19 -1.64 -4.45
C SER A 136 18.55 -0.28 -5.03
N SER A 137 19.84 -0.06 -5.23
CA SER A 137 20.43 1.08 -5.92
C SER A 137 20.32 0.91 -7.45
N PRO A 138 20.33 1.99 -8.23
CA PRO A 138 20.65 1.88 -9.65
C PRO A 138 22.13 1.53 -9.84
N ASP A 139 22.50 1.07 -11.04
CA ASP A 139 23.90 0.82 -11.41
C ASP A 139 24.77 2.07 -11.16
N ILE A 140 25.94 1.86 -10.55
CA ILE A 140 26.85 2.93 -10.15
C ILE A 140 28.05 2.95 -11.09
N ASP A 141 28.11 3.94 -11.99
CA ASP A 141 29.33 4.26 -12.73
C ASP A 141 30.23 5.19 -11.91
N LYS A 142 31.40 4.69 -11.51
CA LYS A 142 32.38 5.41 -10.70
C LYS A 142 32.83 6.74 -11.32
N ASN A 143 33.03 6.79 -12.63
CA ASN A 143 33.52 7.98 -13.33
C ASN A 143 32.42 9.03 -13.44
N VAL A 144 31.18 8.60 -13.72
CA VAL A 144 30.01 9.48 -13.73
C VAL A 144 29.79 10.07 -12.34
N LEU A 145 29.82 9.24 -11.30
CA LEU A 145 29.66 9.69 -9.91
C LEU A 145 30.75 10.69 -9.50
N GLN A 146 32.02 10.41 -9.81
CA GLN A 146 33.12 11.32 -9.52
C GLN A 146 32.94 12.67 -10.24
N SER A 147 32.55 12.63 -11.52
CA SER A 147 32.31 13.85 -12.32
C SER A 147 31.14 14.67 -11.76
N ALA A 148 30.08 14.00 -11.29
CA ALA A 148 28.94 14.64 -10.66
C ALA A 148 29.32 15.35 -9.35
N ILE A 149 30.10 14.69 -8.48
CA ILE A 149 30.59 15.27 -7.23
C ILE A 149 31.46 16.50 -7.52
N GLN A 150 32.40 16.39 -8.46
CA GLN A 150 33.28 17.50 -8.82
C GLN A 150 32.50 18.69 -9.39
N SER A 151 31.56 18.44 -10.30
CA SER A 151 30.75 19.50 -10.92
C SER A 151 29.93 20.28 -9.89
N LYS A 152 29.39 19.60 -8.86
CA LYS A 152 28.67 20.24 -7.75
C LYS A 152 29.60 21.11 -6.91
N MET A 153 30.80 20.63 -6.61
CA MET A 153 31.81 21.41 -5.88
C MET A 153 32.28 22.63 -6.66
N ASP A 154 32.51 22.50 -7.96
CA ASP A 154 32.89 23.60 -8.84
C ASP A 154 31.79 24.65 -8.89
N TYR A 155 30.53 24.23 -9.04
CA TYR A 155 29.38 25.12 -9.01
C TYR A 155 29.26 25.86 -7.67
N PHE A 156 29.38 25.17 -6.54
CA PHE A 156 29.36 25.79 -5.22
C PHE A 156 30.49 26.82 -5.06
N ASN A 157 31.70 26.48 -5.47
CA ASN A 157 32.85 27.37 -5.38
C ASN A 157 32.70 28.64 -6.22
N GLN A 158 32.09 28.52 -7.41
CA GLN A 158 31.86 29.62 -8.33
C GLN A 158 30.67 30.50 -7.91
N SER A 159 29.53 29.89 -7.58
CA SER A 159 28.28 30.60 -7.30
C SER A 159 28.19 31.11 -5.86
N LYS A 160 28.89 30.46 -4.92
CA LYS A 160 28.70 30.64 -3.48
C LYS A 160 27.24 30.45 -3.08
N VAL A 161 26.57 29.49 -3.70
CA VAL A 161 25.19 29.08 -3.37
C VAL A 161 25.19 27.60 -2.99
N LEU A 162 24.75 27.31 -1.76
CA LEU A 162 24.44 25.97 -1.30
C LEU A 162 23.02 25.58 -1.73
N THR A 163 22.92 24.85 -2.84
CA THR A 163 21.66 24.28 -3.33
C THR A 163 21.28 23.03 -2.52
N VAL A 164 20.11 23.07 -1.89
CA VAL A 164 19.55 22.03 -1.01
C VAL A 164 18.32 21.44 -1.69
N GLY A 165 18.31 20.13 -1.90
CA GLY A 165 17.14 19.42 -2.44
C GLY A 165 16.27 18.79 -1.35
N TRP A 166 14.95 18.81 -1.54
CA TRP A 166 14.02 17.90 -0.88
C TRP A 166 13.08 17.31 -1.93
N PHE A 167 12.93 16.00 -1.98
CA PHE A 167 12.01 15.36 -2.93
C PHE A 167 11.21 14.22 -2.30
N GLY A 168 9.95 14.07 -2.69
CA GLY A 168 9.13 12.92 -2.35
C GLY A 168 7.65 13.22 -2.18
N ILE A 169 6.90 12.21 -1.72
CA ILE A 169 5.47 12.36 -1.44
C ILE A 169 5.29 13.28 -0.22
N GLY A 170 4.66 14.43 -0.45
CA GLY A 170 4.54 15.51 0.54
C GLY A 170 3.39 15.36 1.51
N ASP A 171 2.47 14.43 1.25
CA ASP A 171 1.30 14.19 2.06
C ASP A 171 1.09 12.71 2.41
N ASN A 172 0.44 12.48 3.54
CA ASN A 172 -0.13 11.20 3.88
C ASN A 172 -1.53 11.42 4.47
N PRO A 173 -2.54 10.61 4.07
CA PRO A 173 -3.91 10.81 4.55
C PRO A 173 -4.09 10.51 6.05
N TYR A 174 -3.12 9.86 6.70
CA TYR A 174 -3.23 9.39 8.08
C TYR A 174 -2.12 9.93 8.99
N PHE A 175 -0.92 10.17 8.46
CA PHE A 175 0.23 10.57 9.26
C PHE A 175 0.70 11.98 8.92
N PRO A 176 1.12 12.79 9.90
CA PRO A 176 1.67 14.13 9.65
C PRO A 176 3.12 14.03 9.15
N VAL A 177 3.34 13.49 7.95
CA VAL A 177 4.67 13.30 7.34
C VAL A 177 4.85 14.14 6.07
N GLY A 178 6.03 14.08 5.47
CA GLY A 178 6.31 14.72 4.17
C GLY A 178 6.65 16.19 4.34
N LEU A 179 5.85 17.10 3.76
CA LEU A 179 6.08 18.55 3.93
C LEU A 179 6.00 18.99 5.40
N LYS A 180 5.21 18.28 6.21
CA LYS A 180 5.12 18.54 7.66
C LYS A 180 6.44 18.24 8.38
N ASP A 181 7.14 17.18 7.97
CA ASP A 181 8.47 16.86 8.52
C ASP A 181 9.49 17.92 8.11
N LEU A 182 9.46 18.32 6.84
CA LEU A 182 10.34 19.38 6.34
C LEU A 182 10.22 20.67 7.18
N VAL A 183 9.00 21.07 7.53
CA VAL A 183 8.78 22.26 8.36
C VAL A 183 9.13 22.01 9.83
N ALA A 184 8.80 20.83 10.38
CA ALA A 184 9.12 20.49 11.76
C ALA A 184 10.62 20.51 12.05
N PHE A 185 11.44 20.14 11.06
CA PHE A 185 12.91 20.15 11.16
C PHE A 185 13.56 21.38 10.50
N SER A 186 12.78 22.42 10.18
CA SER A 186 13.29 23.61 9.49
C SER A 186 14.34 24.42 10.28
N GLY A 187 14.43 24.21 11.59
CA GLY A 187 15.51 24.75 12.41
C GLY A 187 16.90 24.25 11.97
N GLU A 188 17.00 23.02 11.49
CA GLU A 188 18.26 22.44 11.00
C GLU A 188 18.71 23.11 9.68
N LEU A 189 17.74 23.53 8.85
CA LEU A 189 18.03 24.34 7.66
C LEU A 189 18.50 25.76 8.04
N ALA A 190 18.01 26.33 9.14
CA ALA A 190 18.53 27.60 9.65
C ALA A 190 19.99 27.47 10.10
N SER A 191 20.36 26.33 10.69
CA SER A 191 21.71 26.03 11.13
C SER A 191 22.71 25.91 9.98
N LEU A 192 22.28 25.68 8.74
CA LEU A 192 23.16 25.70 7.58
C LEU A 192 23.65 27.11 7.20
N ARG A 193 23.00 28.16 7.70
CA ARG A 193 23.32 29.55 7.32
C ARG A 193 24.76 29.88 7.68
N ASP A 194 25.48 30.39 6.69
CA ASP A 194 26.87 30.81 6.83
C ASP A 194 27.05 32.22 6.24
N LYS A 195 28.16 32.89 6.56
CA LYS A 195 28.46 34.23 6.03
C LYS A 195 29.11 34.20 4.64
N GLU A 196 29.61 33.04 4.20
CA GLU A 196 30.39 32.89 2.97
C GLU A 196 29.58 32.45 1.74
N PHE A 197 28.32 32.02 1.93
CA PHE A 197 27.46 31.54 0.86
C PHE A 197 25.97 31.68 1.21
N ASP A 198 25.13 31.74 0.18
CA ASP A 198 23.67 31.73 0.29
C ASP A 198 23.13 30.30 0.28
N ILE A 199 21.89 30.12 0.77
CA ILE A 199 21.19 28.83 0.75
C ILE A 199 19.94 28.95 -0.11
N GLN A 200 19.72 27.95 -0.96
CA GLN A 200 18.51 27.80 -1.74
C GLN A 200 17.94 26.40 -1.59
N LEU A 201 16.71 26.29 -1.07
CA LEU A 201 15.99 25.04 -0.96
C LEU A 201 15.06 24.82 -2.16
N GLU A 202 15.14 23.67 -2.79
CA GLU A 202 14.22 23.26 -3.86
C GLU A 202 13.40 22.07 -3.40
N ILE A 203 12.07 22.20 -3.41
CA ILE A 203 11.12 21.21 -2.91
C ILE A 203 10.37 20.59 -4.08
N LEU A 204 10.61 19.31 -4.37
CA LEU A 204 9.83 18.53 -5.33
C LEU A 204 8.82 17.63 -4.63
N THR A 205 7.53 17.84 -4.90
CA THR A 205 6.48 17.05 -4.27
C THR A 205 5.29 16.81 -5.17
N ASN A 206 4.46 15.81 -4.86
CA ASN A 206 3.25 15.56 -5.64
C ASN A 206 2.23 16.70 -5.51
N GLN A 207 1.58 17.06 -6.61
CA GLN A 207 0.55 18.11 -6.69
C GLN A 207 -0.50 18.08 -5.56
N ARG A 208 -0.97 16.88 -5.22
CA ARG A 208 -1.94 16.65 -4.12
C ARG A 208 -1.47 17.21 -2.75
N ALA A 209 -0.16 17.25 -2.49
CA ALA A 209 0.40 17.75 -1.24
C ALA A 209 0.46 19.28 -1.17
N MET A 210 0.38 19.98 -2.31
CA MET A 210 0.44 21.44 -2.42
C MET A 210 -0.90 22.10 -2.09
N THR A 211 -1.50 21.75 -0.96
CA THR A 211 -2.72 22.41 -0.47
C THR A 211 -2.42 23.81 0.05
N ALA A 212 -3.43 24.68 0.12
CA ALA A 212 -3.26 26.04 0.66
C ALA A 212 -2.65 26.05 2.08
N ASP A 213 -3.08 25.14 2.94
CA ASP A 213 -2.55 25.00 4.31
C ASP A 213 -1.08 24.53 4.31
N ALA A 214 -0.73 23.58 3.44
CA ALA A 214 0.64 23.09 3.33
C ALA A 214 1.57 24.20 2.81
N LEU A 215 1.16 24.94 1.77
CA LEU A 215 1.92 26.07 1.24
C LEU A 215 2.06 27.21 2.27
N ALA A 216 1.00 27.49 3.04
CA ALA A 216 1.07 28.47 4.13
C ALA A 216 2.04 28.03 5.23
N MET A 217 2.10 26.73 5.54
CA MET A 217 3.04 26.16 6.50
C MET A 217 4.50 26.27 6.01
N LEU A 218 4.77 26.04 4.72
CA LEU A 218 6.11 26.16 4.14
C LEU A 218 6.70 27.58 4.26
N ARG A 219 5.87 28.62 4.34
CA ARG A 219 6.33 30.02 4.60
C ARG A 219 7.10 30.19 5.91
N ARG A 220 7.06 29.20 6.81
CA ARG A 220 7.82 29.19 8.06
C ARG A 220 9.25 28.68 7.90
N ILE A 221 9.61 28.10 6.74
CA ILE A 221 10.96 27.63 6.47
C ILE A 221 11.90 28.85 6.44
N PRO A 222 13.01 28.83 7.20
CA PRO A 222 13.87 30.00 7.40
C PRO A 222 14.92 30.15 6.28
N VAL A 223 14.69 29.61 5.10
CA VAL A 223 15.58 29.76 3.95
C VAL A 223 14.76 30.02 2.68
N PRO A 224 15.29 30.75 1.68
CA PRO A 224 14.64 30.87 0.38
C PRO A 224 14.33 29.50 -0.20
N TYR A 225 13.12 29.32 -0.74
CA TYR A 225 12.73 28.06 -1.34
C TYR A 225 11.85 28.19 -2.58
N THR A 226 11.91 27.17 -3.44
CA THR A 226 10.94 26.91 -4.52
C THR A 226 10.18 25.62 -4.24
N VAL A 227 8.98 25.50 -4.81
CA VAL A 227 8.16 24.28 -4.73
C VAL A 227 7.64 23.97 -6.12
N ASP A 228 7.93 22.77 -6.61
CA ASP A 228 7.49 22.29 -7.91
C ASP A 228 6.87 20.89 -7.79
N ASP A 229 6.08 20.51 -8.80
CA ASP A 229 5.52 19.17 -8.87
C ASP A 229 6.64 18.13 -9.02
N TRP A 230 6.38 16.89 -8.65
CA TRP A 230 7.36 15.82 -8.73
C TRP A 230 7.18 15.02 -10.01
N THR A 231 8.24 14.91 -10.80
CA THR A 231 8.41 13.86 -11.83
C THR A 231 9.77 13.19 -11.67
N GLU A 232 9.97 12.05 -12.33
CA GLU A 232 11.25 11.35 -12.33
C GLU A 232 12.36 12.20 -12.99
N GLU A 233 12.02 12.92 -14.05
CA GLU A 233 12.92 13.83 -14.75
C GLU A 233 13.30 15.02 -13.86
N GLN A 234 12.33 15.59 -13.13
CA GLN A 234 12.59 16.69 -12.21
C GLN A 234 13.40 16.22 -10.99
N GLU A 235 13.14 15.03 -10.45
CA GLU A 235 13.96 14.43 -9.39
C GLU A 235 15.41 14.27 -9.84
N ALA A 236 15.64 13.69 -11.02
CA ALA A 236 16.98 13.54 -11.59
C ALA A 236 17.66 14.90 -11.79
N ALA A 237 16.93 15.89 -12.31
CA ALA A 237 17.46 17.24 -12.49
C ALA A 237 17.81 17.91 -11.16
N LEU A 238 16.98 17.73 -10.12
CA LEU A 238 17.23 18.28 -8.78
C LEU A 238 18.50 17.67 -8.19
N LEU A 239 18.62 16.34 -8.25
CA LEU A 239 19.78 15.60 -7.76
C LEU A 239 21.06 15.93 -8.55
N ALA A 240 20.95 16.23 -9.84
CA ALA A 240 22.10 16.64 -10.65
C ALA A 240 22.72 17.95 -10.15
N ARG A 241 21.89 18.93 -9.73
CA ARG A 241 22.34 20.27 -9.33
C ARG A 241 22.51 20.47 -7.81
N SER A 242 21.80 19.70 -6.98
CA SER A 242 21.84 19.86 -5.52
C SER A 242 23.18 19.44 -4.96
N MET A 243 23.75 20.23 -4.05
CA MET A 243 24.95 19.84 -3.30
C MET A 243 24.59 18.79 -2.25
N MET A 244 23.42 18.97 -1.61
CA MET A 244 22.94 18.09 -0.56
C MET A 244 21.41 17.93 -0.64
N CYS A 245 20.87 16.79 -0.18
CA CYS A 245 19.44 16.65 0.08
C CYS A 245 19.11 16.56 1.56
N PHE A 246 18.11 17.32 1.98
CA PHE A 246 17.63 17.36 3.35
C PHE A 246 16.53 16.32 3.51
N LEU A 247 16.81 15.25 4.24
CA LEU A 247 15.93 14.09 4.40
C LEU A 247 15.59 13.91 5.89
N PRO A 248 14.83 14.84 6.51
CA PRO A 248 14.48 14.70 7.92
C PRO A 248 13.56 13.50 8.14
N VAL A 249 13.77 12.80 9.26
CA VAL A 249 12.97 11.63 9.63
C VAL A 249 12.48 11.77 11.08
N ASN A 250 11.16 11.80 11.28
CA ASN A 250 10.59 11.72 12.62
C ASN A 250 10.60 10.28 13.16
N ALA A 251 10.42 10.10 14.47
CA ALA A 251 10.44 8.79 15.12
C ALA A 251 9.06 8.10 15.21
N GLN A 252 8.08 8.49 14.38
CA GLN A 252 6.75 7.84 14.40
C GLN A 252 6.78 6.51 13.65
N ASN A 253 5.93 5.55 14.03
CA ASN A 253 5.89 4.18 13.46
C ASN A 253 5.88 4.15 11.92
N PHE A 254 5.13 5.04 11.28
CA PHE A 254 5.08 5.13 9.82
C PHE A 254 6.44 5.48 9.18
N SER A 255 7.25 6.30 9.85
CA SER A 255 8.54 6.80 9.34
C SER A 255 9.68 5.83 9.62
N ILE A 256 9.71 5.22 10.80
CA ILE A 256 10.77 4.25 11.18
C ILE A 256 10.75 3.00 10.30
N ALA A 257 9.59 2.70 9.70
CA ALA A 257 9.39 1.57 8.82
C ALA A 257 9.81 1.80 7.36
N LYS A 258 10.26 3.02 7.01
CA LYS A 258 10.65 3.38 5.64
C LYS A 258 11.98 2.77 5.22
N SER A 259 12.13 2.52 3.92
CA SER A 259 13.38 2.00 3.35
C SER A 259 14.45 3.10 3.19
N LEU A 260 15.65 2.66 2.77
CA LEU A 260 16.79 3.53 2.53
C LEU A 260 16.72 4.29 1.19
N ASN A 261 15.66 4.12 0.40
CA ASN A 261 15.63 4.49 -1.02
C ASN A 261 15.96 5.95 -1.32
N ARG A 262 15.48 6.92 -0.53
CA ARG A 262 15.77 8.35 -0.73
C ARG A 262 17.25 8.66 -0.50
N ALA A 263 17.84 8.10 0.55
CA ALA A 263 19.26 8.29 0.84
C ALA A 263 20.14 7.59 -0.20
N VAL A 264 19.83 6.34 -0.56
CA VAL A 264 20.51 5.61 -1.65
C VAL A 264 20.46 6.41 -2.94
N THR A 265 19.27 6.83 -3.38
CA THR A 265 19.08 7.61 -4.63
C THR A 265 19.82 8.95 -4.59
N THR A 266 19.89 9.59 -3.43
CA THR A 266 20.66 10.83 -3.24
C THR A 266 22.17 10.57 -3.38
N LEU A 267 22.71 9.58 -2.67
CA LEU A 267 24.15 9.30 -2.65
C LEU A 267 24.68 8.86 -4.03
N VAL A 268 23.96 7.97 -4.72
CA VAL A 268 24.36 7.50 -6.06
C VAL A 268 24.32 8.60 -7.13
N SER A 269 23.66 9.73 -6.86
CA SER A 269 23.70 10.91 -7.73
C SER A 269 24.90 11.84 -7.46
N GLY A 270 25.75 11.51 -6.48
CA GLY A 270 26.84 12.37 -6.04
C GLY A 270 26.41 13.50 -5.11
N THR A 271 25.23 13.41 -4.52
CA THR A 271 24.65 14.43 -3.64
C THR A 271 24.85 14.02 -2.18
N GLN A 272 25.22 14.95 -1.30
CA GLN A 272 25.34 14.67 0.14
C GLN A 272 23.95 14.43 0.77
N VAL A 273 23.89 13.68 1.88
CA VAL A 273 22.64 13.50 2.64
C VAL A 273 22.78 14.17 4.00
N LEU A 274 21.85 15.08 4.32
CA LEU A 274 21.62 15.58 5.68
C LEU A 274 20.31 14.99 6.20
N SER A 275 20.40 14.14 7.22
CA SER A 275 19.24 13.46 7.81
C SER A 275 19.22 13.67 9.33
N CYS A 276 18.36 14.57 9.78
CA CYS A 276 18.13 14.85 11.20
C CYS A 276 16.96 14.02 11.75
N GLY A 277 16.93 13.84 13.08
CA GLY A 277 15.89 13.08 13.78
C GLY A 277 16.23 11.60 13.96
N TYR A 278 15.28 10.71 13.64
CA TYR A 278 15.41 9.25 13.81
C TYR A 278 16.52 8.68 12.90
N PRO A 279 17.36 7.75 13.40
CA PRO A 279 18.51 7.17 12.68
C PRO A 279 18.14 6.23 11.51
N LEU A 280 17.19 6.58 10.64
CA LEU A 280 16.70 5.69 9.58
C LEU A 280 17.81 5.19 8.65
N TYR A 281 18.77 6.07 8.35
CA TYR A 281 19.86 5.81 7.40
C TYR A 281 21.17 5.39 8.08
N GLU A 282 21.15 4.89 9.31
CA GLU A 282 22.35 4.51 10.07
C GLU A 282 23.26 3.50 9.35
N LYS A 283 22.68 2.59 8.55
CA LYS A 283 23.43 1.64 7.70
C LYS A 283 24.32 2.32 6.67
N LEU A 284 24.09 3.61 6.39
CA LEU A 284 24.85 4.44 5.45
C LEU A 284 25.74 5.46 6.20
N SER A 285 25.90 5.34 7.52
CA SER A 285 26.42 6.38 8.43
C SER A 285 27.71 7.09 8.04
N PRO A 286 28.71 6.49 7.36
CA PRO A 286 29.87 7.25 6.88
C PRO A 286 29.52 8.37 5.89
N PHE A 287 28.35 8.29 5.25
CA PHE A 287 27.85 9.19 4.22
C PHE A 287 26.63 10.02 4.63
N ILE A 288 26.19 9.91 5.88
CA ILE A 288 25.00 10.62 6.38
C ILE A 288 25.42 11.69 7.38
N TYR A 289 25.25 12.95 7.00
CA TYR A 289 25.33 14.05 7.93
C TYR A 289 24.11 14.05 8.85
N ARG A 290 24.36 14.21 10.14
CA ARG A 290 23.32 14.38 11.17
C ARG A 290 23.31 15.76 11.80
N ASP A 291 24.45 16.43 11.74
CA ASP A 291 24.67 17.78 12.23
C ASP A 291 24.93 18.71 11.02
N PRO A 292 24.08 19.73 10.80
CA PRO A 292 24.31 20.75 9.78
C PRO A 292 25.69 21.41 9.87
N GLN A 293 26.20 21.66 11.09
CA GLN A 293 27.49 22.34 11.27
C GLN A 293 28.67 21.49 10.82
N GLN A 294 28.60 20.18 11.07
CA GLN A 294 29.60 19.25 10.55
C GLN A 294 29.64 19.28 9.02
N LEU A 295 28.47 19.28 8.35
CA LEU A 295 28.39 19.39 6.90
C LEU A 295 29.03 20.67 6.39
N ILE A 296 28.74 21.83 7.01
CA ILE A 296 29.34 23.11 6.61
C ILE A 296 30.85 23.09 6.80
N ASN A 297 31.34 22.58 7.93
CA ASN A 297 32.78 22.49 8.19
C ASN A 297 33.48 21.63 7.13
N ASP A 298 32.91 20.47 6.81
CA ASP A 298 33.46 19.58 5.80
C ASP A 298 33.39 20.18 4.38
N LEU A 299 32.31 20.90 4.06
CA LEU A 299 32.18 21.61 2.79
C LEU A 299 33.30 22.64 2.61
N LYS A 300 33.58 23.43 3.65
CA LYS A 300 34.66 24.45 3.63
C LYS A 300 36.04 23.83 3.55
N ASN A 301 36.24 22.69 4.20
CA ASN A 301 37.53 21.99 4.23
C ASN A 301 37.76 21.09 3.01
N GLY A 302 36.78 20.97 2.11
CA GLY A 302 36.85 20.00 0.99
C GLY A 302 36.87 18.55 1.48
N SER A 303 36.36 18.28 2.68
CA SER A 303 36.35 16.97 3.35
C SER A 303 34.96 16.35 3.42
N LEU A 304 34.06 16.71 2.50
CA LEU A 304 32.72 16.14 2.43
C LEU A 304 32.74 14.60 2.49
N ALA A 305 31.75 14.04 3.16
CA ALA A 305 31.62 12.62 3.42
C ALA A 305 31.61 11.82 2.12
N LEU A 306 30.80 12.23 1.15
CA LEU A 306 30.87 11.72 -0.21
C LEU A 306 31.81 12.58 -1.05
N ARG A 307 32.98 12.05 -1.36
CA ARG A 307 34.02 12.67 -2.20
C ARG A 307 34.73 11.60 -3.02
N LYS A 308 35.60 12.01 -3.93
CA LYS A 308 36.33 11.09 -4.83
C LYS A 308 37.01 9.94 -4.08
N GLU A 309 37.63 10.24 -2.96
CA GLU A 309 38.40 9.30 -2.15
C GLU A 309 37.51 8.25 -1.47
N THR A 310 36.24 8.58 -1.18
CA THR A 310 35.29 7.71 -0.46
C THR A 310 34.30 7.00 -1.39
N ILE A 311 34.38 7.19 -2.71
CA ILE A 311 33.54 6.44 -3.66
C ILE A 311 33.70 4.92 -3.53
N PRO A 312 34.91 4.34 -3.37
CA PRO A 312 35.05 2.90 -3.19
C PRO A 312 34.26 2.38 -1.96
N ASP A 313 34.35 3.10 -0.84
CA ASP A 313 33.62 2.76 0.39
C ASP A 313 32.10 2.87 0.19
N LEU A 314 31.64 3.86 -0.59
CA LEU A 314 30.22 3.98 -0.94
C LEU A 314 29.76 2.76 -1.75
N ILE A 315 30.53 2.34 -2.75
CA ILE A 315 30.21 1.18 -3.59
C ILE A 315 30.13 -0.08 -2.72
N GLU A 316 31.07 -0.29 -1.80
CA GLU A 316 31.02 -1.43 -0.87
C GLU A 316 29.74 -1.42 0.00
N ILE A 317 29.35 -0.26 0.53
CA ILE A 317 28.11 -0.11 1.29
C ILE A 317 26.88 -0.37 0.41
N MET A 318 26.87 0.11 -0.84
CA MET A 318 25.78 -0.13 -1.79
C MET A 318 25.68 -1.60 -2.16
N GLU A 319 26.80 -2.28 -2.36
CA GLU A 319 26.81 -3.73 -2.56
C GLU A 319 26.20 -4.47 -1.36
N GLN A 320 26.56 -4.07 -0.14
CA GLN A 320 26.06 -4.72 1.06
C GLN A 320 24.54 -4.53 1.28
N TRP A 321 24.03 -3.32 1.05
CA TRP A 321 22.68 -2.92 1.50
C TRP A 321 21.68 -2.63 0.38
N ALA A 322 22.14 -2.46 -0.85
CA ALA A 322 21.35 -2.01 -1.98
C ALA A 322 21.79 -2.65 -3.32
N SER A 323 22.47 -3.81 -3.31
CA SER A 323 22.85 -4.53 -4.53
C SER A 323 21.62 -5.13 -5.23
N PRO A 324 21.35 -4.79 -6.50
CA PRO A 324 20.32 -5.46 -7.27
C PRO A 324 20.51 -6.98 -7.38
N GLU A 325 21.76 -7.42 -7.59
CA GLU A 325 22.14 -8.82 -7.76
C GLU A 325 21.88 -9.61 -6.49
N LEU A 326 22.39 -9.13 -5.34
CA LEU A 326 22.21 -9.84 -4.08
C LEU A 326 20.73 -9.89 -3.66
N GLU A 327 19.96 -8.83 -3.91
CA GLU A 327 18.53 -8.83 -3.59
C GLU A 327 17.74 -9.76 -4.52
N ALA A 328 18.09 -9.84 -5.81
CA ALA A 328 17.51 -10.81 -6.74
C ALA A 328 17.81 -12.27 -6.32
N GLU A 329 19.07 -12.57 -5.97
CA GLU A 329 19.48 -13.91 -5.51
C GLU A 329 18.76 -14.33 -4.23
N LYS A 330 18.69 -13.42 -3.24
CA LYS A 330 17.98 -13.65 -1.98
C LYS A 330 16.49 -13.91 -2.22
N LEU A 331 15.85 -13.11 -3.09
CA LEU A 331 14.44 -13.26 -3.41
C LEU A 331 14.17 -14.58 -4.13
N ALA A 332 14.96 -14.91 -5.15
CA ALA A 332 14.85 -16.16 -5.91
C ALA A 332 14.95 -17.38 -4.97
N LYS A 333 16.01 -17.44 -4.17
CA LYS A 333 16.23 -18.49 -3.18
C LYS A 333 15.08 -18.59 -2.17
N PHE A 334 14.58 -17.45 -1.70
CA PHE A 334 13.45 -17.42 -0.78
C PHE A 334 12.18 -18.02 -1.40
N ILE A 335 11.84 -17.64 -2.63
CA ILE A 335 10.67 -18.18 -3.35
C ILE A 335 10.83 -19.69 -3.58
N GLU A 336 12.02 -20.16 -3.94
CA GLU A 336 12.32 -21.60 -4.06
C GLU A 336 12.07 -22.35 -2.75
N THR A 337 12.51 -21.81 -1.62
CA THR A 337 12.24 -22.41 -0.30
C THR A 337 10.77 -22.42 0.08
N CYS A 338 9.98 -21.50 -0.49
CA CYS A 338 8.53 -21.49 -0.32
C CYS A 338 7.88 -22.63 -1.12
N ASN A 339 8.37 -22.91 -2.33
CA ASN A 339 7.78 -23.89 -3.25
C ASN A 339 7.86 -25.32 -2.72
N ALA A 340 8.96 -25.67 -2.04
CA ALA A 340 9.22 -27.02 -1.55
C ALA A 340 8.22 -27.51 -0.46
N GLY A 341 7.42 -26.63 0.14
CA GLY A 341 6.54 -26.95 1.28
C GLY A 341 5.05 -26.98 0.98
N SER A 342 4.63 -26.67 -0.26
CA SER A 342 3.22 -26.47 -0.58
C SER A 342 2.47 -27.81 -0.64
N SER A 343 1.79 -28.17 0.45
CA SER A 343 0.86 -29.31 0.42
C SER A 343 -0.32 -28.98 -0.50
N PRO A 344 -0.75 -29.92 -1.38
CA PRO A 344 -1.88 -29.69 -2.27
C PRO A 344 -3.14 -29.44 -1.42
N CYS A 345 -3.62 -28.21 -1.43
CA CYS A 345 -4.91 -27.89 -0.84
C CYS A 345 -5.99 -28.51 -1.73
N ASN A 346 -6.56 -29.65 -1.31
CA ASN A 346 -7.72 -30.26 -1.96
C ASN A 346 -8.99 -29.53 -1.54
N LEU A 347 -9.03 -28.21 -1.77
CA LEU A 347 -10.26 -27.44 -1.61
C LEU A 347 -11.09 -27.64 -2.89
N ASN A 348 -12.29 -28.18 -2.72
CA ASN A 348 -13.34 -28.01 -3.73
C ASN A 348 -13.39 -26.52 -4.09
N LYS A 349 -13.44 -26.20 -5.39
CA LYS A 349 -13.44 -24.81 -5.89
C LYS A 349 -14.49 -24.00 -5.12
N PRO A 350 -14.10 -23.15 -4.15
CA PRO A 350 -15.05 -22.48 -3.29
C PRO A 350 -15.84 -21.49 -4.14
N LEU A 351 -17.11 -21.32 -3.80
CA LEU A 351 -17.86 -20.20 -4.33
C LEU A 351 -17.34 -18.94 -3.66
N ILE A 352 -16.96 -17.93 -4.44
CA ILE A 352 -16.43 -16.67 -3.93
C ILE A 352 -17.48 -15.58 -4.17
N ALA A 353 -17.64 -14.66 -3.20
CA ALA A 353 -18.44 -13.46 -3.34
C ALA A 353 -17.74 -12.20 -2.85
N VAL A 354 -18.16 -11.05 -3.38
CA VAL A 354 -17.83 -9.73 -2.83
C VAL A 354 -19.10 -9.00 -2.45
N ILE A 355 -19.20 -8.63 -1.18
CA ILE A 355 -20.29 -7.83 -0.61
C ILE A 355 -19.89 -6.36 -0.69
N HIS A 356 -20.61 -5.61 -1.52
CA HIS A 356 -20.40 -4.19 -1.74
C HIS A 356 -21.12 -3.37 -0.66
N GLY A 357 -20.33 -2.64 0.14
CA GLY A 357 -20.80 -1.77 1.21
C GLY A 357 -21.34 -0.42 0.71
N LYS A 358 -21.35 0.59 1.58
CA LYS A 358 -21.82 1.94 1.28
C LYS A 358 -20.95 2.67 0.27
N ASN A 359 -19.63 2.64 0.46
CA ASN A 359 -18.67 3.29 -0.43
C ASN A 359 -17.84 2.21 -1.14
N THR A 360 -18.43 1.55 -2.13
CA THR A 360 -17.69 0.65 -3.02
C THR A 360 -17.25 1.39 -4.29
N LEU A 361 -16.26 0.88 -5.01
CA LEU A 361 -15.92 1.37 -6.34
C LEU A 361 -16.58 0.48 -7.40
N GLY A 362 -17.22 1.09 -8.40
CA GLY A 362 -17.86 0.35 -9.49
C GLY A 362 -16.88 -0.54 -10.28
N GLU A 363 -15.60 -0.17 -10.31
CA GLU A 363 -14.53 -1.00 -10.90
C GLU A 363 -14.37 -2.35 -10.20
N ILE A 364 -14.54 -2.39 -8.87
CA ILE A 364 -14.47 -3.65 -8.11
C ILE A 364 -15.63 -4.56 -8.51
N HIS A 365 -16.83 -4.00 -8.70
CA HIS A 365 -17.99 -4.76 -9.18
C HIS A 365 -17.73 -5.37 -10.57
N LYS A 366 -17.27 -4.55 -11.52
CA LYS A 366 -16.93 -5.01 -12.87
C LYS A 366 -15.85 -6.09 -12.86
N PHE A 367 -14.80 -5.87 -12.06
CA PHE A 367 -13.71 -6.81 -11.88
C PHE A 367 -14.22 -8.18 -11.40
N VAL A 368 -14.97 -8.19 -10.29
CA VAL A 368 -15.54 -9.38 -9.64
C VAL A 368 -16.40 -10.19 -10.61
N GLN A 369 -17.30 -9.53 -11.35
CA GLN A 369 -18.14 -10.23 -12.32
C GLN A 369 -17.33 -10.88 -13.45
N LYS A 370 -16.29 -10.18 -13.90
CA LYS A 370 -15.47 -10.62 -15.03
C LYS A 370 -14.60 -11.84 -14.67
N VAL A 371 -14.14 -11.94 -13.41
CA VAL A 371 -13.45 -13.15 -12.91
C VAL A 371 -14.42 -14.25 -12.43
N GLY A 372 -15.73 -14.12 -12.68
CA GLY A 372 -16.72 -15.14 -12.37
C GLY A 372 -17.05 -15.27 -10.88
N VAL A 373 -16.80 -14.23 -10.09
CA VAL A 373 -17.10 -14.16 -8.64
C VAL A 373 -18.44 -13.47 -8.45
N LEU A 374 -19.22 -13.88 -7.44
CA LEU A 374 -20.52 -13.26 -7.17
C LEU A 374 -20.36 -11.83 -6.67
N SER A 375 -20.99 -10.87 -7.34
CA SER A 375 -21.05 -9.48 -6.90
C SER A 375 -22.38 -9.19 -6.21
N ILE A 376 -22.32 -8.77 -4.94
CA ILE A 376 -23.48 -8.68 -4.06
C ILE A 376 -23.65 -7.25 -3.55
N ALA A 377 -24.77 -6.60 -3.85
CA ALA A 377 -25.09 -5.32 -3.23
C ALA A 377 -25.65 -5.52 -1.83
N SER A 378 -24.99 -4.94 -0.83
CA SER A 378 -25.61 -4.74 0.49
C SER A 378 -26.75 -3.72 0.42
N PRO A 379 -27.60 -3.64 1.45
CA PRO A 379 -28.64 -2.62 1.55
C PRO A 379 -28.12 -1.18 1.59
N PHE A 380 -26.82 -1.01 1.87
CA PHE A 380 -26.17 0.30 1.96
C PHE A 380 -25.52 0.71 0.64
N CYS A 381 -25.37 -0.22 -0.31
CA CYS A 381 -24.77 0.05 -1.61
C CYS A 381 -25.66 1.00 -2.41
N LYS A 382 -25.12 2.16 -2.79
CA LYS A 382 -25.84 3.18 -3.56
C LYS A 382 -25.65 3.05 -5.07
N GLU A 383 -24.70 2.23 -5.49
CA GLU A 383 -24.37 2.04 -6.90
C GLU A 383 -25.53 1.38 -7.65
N LYS A 384 -25.93 1.97 -8.78
CA LYS A 384 -26.98 1.43 -9.66
C LYS A 384 -26.37 0.52 -10.73
N LEU A 385 -25.67 -0.52 -10.28
CA LEU A 385 -24.99 -1.51 -11.12
C LEU A 385 -25.70 -2.86 -11.08
N ASN A 386 -25.44 -3.75 -12.03
CA ASN A 386 -26.15 -5.01 -12.16
C ASN A 386 -25.53 -6.12 -11.30
N PHE A 387 -25.80 -6.09 -10.00
CA PHE A 387 -25.32 -7.10 -9.05
C PHE A 387 -25.97 -8.48 -9.29
N ASP A 388 -25.31 -9.54 -8.89
CA ASP A 388 -25.80 -10.91 -9.00
C ASP A 388 -26.81 -11.22 -7.90
N LEU A 389 -26.59 -10.65 -6.72
CA LEU A 389 -27.54 -10.62 -5.61
C LEU A 389 -27.67 -9.18 -5.07
N ARG A 390 -28.86 -8.85 -4.56
CA ARG A 390 -29.10 -7.58 -3.87
C ARG A 390 -29.84 -7.81 -2.58
N PHE A 391 -29.41 -7.11 -1.56
CA PHE A 391 -30.14 -6.96 -0.32
C PHE A 391 -30.81 -5.60 -0.33
N SER A 392 -32.11 -5.57 -0.02
CA SER A 392 -32.86 -4.33 0.11
C SER A 392 -33.63 -4.33 1.42
N PHE A 393 -33.84 -3.14 1.95
CA PHE A 393 -34.69 -2.97 3.11
C PHE A 393 -36.15 -2.79 2.69
N ASN A 394 -37.04 -3.62 3.24
CA ASN A 394 -38.47 -3.36 3.23
C ASN A 394 -38.89 -2.71 4.57
N SER A 395 -40.17 -2.38 4.74
CA SER A 395 -40.70 -1.72 5.94
C SER A 395 -40.27 -2.39 7.24
N ASP A 396 -40.17 -3.73 7.25
CA ASP A 396 -39.96 -4.51 8.48
C ASP A 396 -38.87 -5.59 8.40
N ASP A 397 -38.25 -5.80 7.24
CA ASP A 397 -37.30 -6.91 7.03
C ASP A 397 -36.30 -6.63 5.91
N LEU A 398 -35.30 -7.50 5.81
CA LEU A 398 -34.29 -7.55 4.77
C LEU A 398 -34.70 -8.54 3.67
N SER A 399 -34.98 -8.02 2.47
CA SER A 399 -35.25 -8.85 1.29
C SER A 399 -34.00 -9.16 0.50
N ILE A 400 -33.92 -10.38 -0.03
CA ILE A 400 -32.94 -10.77 -1.03
C ILE A 400 -33.59 -10.84 -2.40
N TYR A 401 -32.87 -10.32 -3.37
CA TYR A 401 -33.12 -10.47 -4.79
C TYR A 401 -31.94 -11.21 -5.41
N ILE A 402 -32.18 -12.38 -6.00
CA ILE A 402 -31.16 -13.14 -6.74
C ILE A 402 -31.47 -13.04 -8.23
N SER A 403 -30.46 -12.71 -9.05
CA SER A 403 -30.69 -12.65 -10.50
C SER A 403 -30.99 -14.04 -11.04
N GLU A 404 -31.88 -14.14 -12.02
CA GLU A 404 -32.33 -15.40 -12.63
C GLU A 404 -31.16 -16.33 -13.00
N LYS A 405 -30.06 -15.77 -13.52
CA LYS A 405 -28.82 -16.48 -13.88
C LYS A 405 -28.29 -17.39 -12.78
N TYR A 406 -28.45 -17.02 -11.50
CA TYR A 406 -27.85 -17.73 -10.36
C TYR A 406 -28.87 -18.53 -9.54
N CYS A 407 -30.15 -18.55 -9.93
CA CYS A 407 -31.18 -19.31 -9.21
C CYS A 407 -30.90 -20.81 -9.16
N SER A 408 -30.31 -21.38 -10.22
CA SER A 408 -29.95 -22.80 -10.31
C SER A 408 -28.88 -23.24 -9.30
N MET A 409 -28.13 -22.28 -8.72
CA MET A 409 -27.14 -22.55 -7.68
C MET A 409 -27.76 -22.74 -6.30
N LEU A 410 -29.02 -22.37 -6.12
CA LEU A 410 -29.73 -22.52 -4.84
C LEU A 410 -30.33 -23.92 -4.72
N SER A 411 -30.51 -24.39 -3.48
CA SER A 411 -31.24 -25.64 -3.23
C SER A 411 -32.70 -25.52 -3.69
N LYS A 412 -33.32 -26.66 -4.07
CA LYS A 412 -34.75 -26.70 -4.46
C LYS A 412 -35.66 -26.15 -3.35
N GLN A 413 -35.30 -26.38 -2.08
CA GLN A 413 -36.03 -25.85 -0.94
C GLN A 413 -36.09 -24.32 -0.97
N ILE A 414 -34.97 -23.64 -1.26
CA ILE A 414 -34.95 -22.18 -1.36
C ILE A 414 -35.71 -21.70 -2.60
N GLN A 415 -35.54 -22.38 -3.73
CA GLN A 415 -36.24 -22.03 -4.98
C GLN A 415 -37.77 -22.08 -4.83
N ASN A 416 -38.28 -23.06 -4.07
CA ASN A 416 -39.72 -23.18 -3.77
C ASN A 416 -40.27 -22.02 -2.91
N ASN A 417 -39.40 -21.19 -2.32
CA ASN A 417 -39.77 -20.04 -1.50
C ASN A 417 -39.60 -18.69 -2.23
N PHE A 418 -39.54 -18.71 -3.57
CA PHE A 418 -39.58 -17.48 -4.35
C PHE A 418 -40.96 -16.83 -4.30
N LEU A 419 -41.01 -15.54 -3.95
CA LEU A 419 -42.27 -14.78 -3.83
C LEU A 419 -42.74 -14.15 -5.15
N GLY A 420 -41.87 -14.07 -6.15
CA GLY A 420 -42.13 -13.42 -7.43
C GLY A 420 -40.84 -12.95 -8.11
N CYS A 421 -40.98 -12.35 -9.29
CA CYS A 421 -39.89 -11.76 -10.03
C CYS A 421 -40.06 -10.24 -10.19
N GLU A 422 -38.95 -9.52 -10.20
CA GLU A 422 -38.88 -8.07 -10.35
C GLU A 422 -37.71 -7.70 -11.25
N LYS A 423 -37.91 -6.73 -12.15
CA LYS A 423 -36.81 -6.18 -12.96
C LYS A 423 -36.16 -5.02 -12.20
N ILE A 424 -34.88 -5.16 -11.86
CA ILE A 424 -34.10 -4.13 -11.16
C ILE A 424 -32.96 -3.70 -12.08
N VAL A 425 -32.93 -2.42 -12.45
CA VAL A 425 -32.08 -1.91 -13.54
C VAL A 425 -32.43 -2.63 -14.84
N ASP A 426 -31.56 -3.52 -15.35
CA ASP A 426 -31.77 -4.24 -16.62
C ASP A 426 -31.88 -5.76 -16.45
N ARG A 427 -31.76 -6.29 -15.21
CA ARG A 427 -31.82 -7.74 -14.91
C ARG A 427 -33.11 -8.13 -14.21
N LEU A 428 -33.58 -9.34 -14.49
CA LEU A 428 -34.67 -9.99 -13.78
C LEU A 428 -34.14 -10.65 -12.51
N TYR A 429 -34.82 -10.42 -11.38
CA TYR A 429 -34.48 -11.00 -10.09
C TYR A 429 -35.67 -11.75 -9.49
N HIS A 430 -35.39 -12.83 -8.77
CA HIS A 430 -36.36 -13.52 -7.92
C HIS A 430 -36.22 -13.03 -6.49
N LYS A 431 -37.36 -12.67 -5.88
CA LYS A 431 -37.43 -12.24 -4.48
C LYS A 431 -37.51 -13.45 -3.56
N ILE A 432 -36.62 -13.54 -2.58
CA ILE A 432 -36.60 -14.61 -1.57
C ILE A 432 -37.14 -14.07 -0.26
N ASN A 433 -38.15 -14.74 0.31
CA ASN A 433 -38.60 -14.41 1.67
C ASN A 433 -37.71 -15.06 2.71
N LEU A 434 -36.86 -14.22 3.27
CA LEU A 434 -35.74 -14.67 4.06
C LEU A 434 -36.20 -14.94 5.52
N SER A 435 -37.21 -14.20 6.03
CA SER A 435 -37.81 -14.44 7.35
C SER A 435 -38.50 -15.80 7.48
N GLN A 436 -38.97 -16.38 6.38
CA GLN A 436 -39.52 -17.75 6.37
C GLN A 436 -38.44 -18.84 6.44
N LEU A 437 -37.21 -18.50 6.06
CA LEU A 437 -36.11 -19.47 5.93
C LEU A 437 -35.12 -19.42 7.10
N ILE A 438 -34.94 -18.26 7.74
CA ILE A 438 -33.98 -18.06 8.84
C ILE A 438 -34.70 -17.41 10.01
N SER A 439 -35.02 -18.20 11.04
CA SER A 439 -35.82 -17.82 12.21
C SER A 439 -35.08 -16.97 13.26
N ASN A 440 -33.74 -16.95 13.26
CA ASN A 440 -32.91 -16.29 14.30
C ASN A 440 -32.11 -15.08 13.78
N ARG A 441 -32.78 -14.08 13.21
CA ARG A 441 -32.09 -12.87 12.72
C ARG A 441 -31.97 -11.82 13.80
N ASN A 442 -30.83 -11.15 13.81
CA ASN A 442 -30.59 -10.09 14.77
C ASN A 442 -31.16 -8.73 14.32
N CYS A 443 -31.39 -8.50 13.03
CA CYS A 443 -31.87 -7.21 12.48
C CYS A 443 -33.23 -6.82 13.08
N GLN A 444 -33.19 -6.15 14.24
CA GLN A 444 -34.35 -5.59 14.90
C GLN A 444 -34.92 -4.47 14.02
N ARG A 445 -36.25 -4.46 13.87
CA ARG A 445 -37.01 -3.43 13.12
C ARG A 445 -36.56 -1.99 13.43
N GLY A 446 -36.14 -1.72 14.66
CA GLY A 446 -35.64 -0.40 15.08
C GLY A 446 -34.41 0.09 14.31
N ALA A 447 -33.50 -0.80 13.91
CA ALA A 447 -32.30 -0.43 13.13
C ALA A 447 -32.65 0.00 11.68
N LEU A 448 -33.81 -0.43 11.17
CA LEU A 448 -34.29 -0.16 9.82
C LEU A 448 -35.02 1.19 9.69
N ASN A 449 -35.53 1.74 10.80
CA ASN A 449 -36.39 2.93 10.77
C ASN A 449 -35.63 4.25 10.68
N TYR A 450 -34.30 4.26 10.85
CA TYR A 450 -33.52 5.51 10.97
C TYR A 450 -32.33 5.63 10.01
N LYS A 451 -32.45 5.12 8.79
CA LYS A 451 -31.36 5.04 7.78
C LYS A 451 -30.73 6.38 7.37
N ASN A 452 -31.39 7.50 7.64
CA ASN A 452 -31.02 8.79 7.06
C ASN A 452 -29.99 9.58 7.87
N THR A 453 -29.69 9.17 9.12
CA THR A 453 -28.68 9.87 9.94
C THR A 453 -27.37 9.09 9.98
N SER A 454 -26.24 9.79 10.02
CA SER A 454 -24.90 9.18 10.15
C SER A 454 -24.75 8.31 11.39
N ILE A 455 -25.39 8.67 12.51
CA ILE A 455 -25.31 7.93 13.79
C ILE A 455 -25.98 6.56 13.66
N ASN A 456 -27.21 6.53 13.16
CA ASN A 456 -27.96 5.29 13.01
C ASN A 456 -27.37 4.37 11.93
N PHE A 457 -26.80 4.94 10.86
CA PHE A 457 -25.99 4.17 9.92
C PHE A 457 -24.88 3.44 10.66
N THR A 458 -24.04 4.17 11.40
CA THR A 458 -22.89 3.60 12.11
C THR A 458 -23.28 2.52 13.12
N ALA A 459 -24.38 2.72 13.86
CA ALA A 459 -24.88 1.77 14.85
C ALA A 459 -25.47 0.50 14.23
N SER A 460 -26.12 0.60 13.07
CA SER A 460 -26.78 -0.53 12.41
C SER A 460 -25.89 -1.27 11.41
N TYR A 461 -24.86 -0.63 10.87
CA TYR A 461 -24.08 -1.13 9.73
C TYR A 461 -23.52 -2.54 9.98
N ALA A 462 -22.75 -2.71 11.06
CA ALA A 462 -22.13 -3.99 11.40
C ALA A 462 -23.16 -5.12 11.56
N LYS A 463 -24.27 -4.81 12.26
CA LYS A 463 -25.34 -5.77 12.54
C LYS A 463 -26.02 -6.24 11.26
N VAL A 464 -26.39 -5.30 10.38
CA VAL A 464 -27.01 -5.61 9.09
C VAL A 464 -26.05 -6.35 8.18
N MET A 465 -24.78 -5.95 8.10
CA MET A 465 -23.79 -6.63 7.26
C MET A 465 -23.50 -8.07 7.75
N ASN A 466 -23.53 -8.31 9.07
CA ASN A 466 -23.46 -9.67 9.62
C ASN A 466 -24.68 -10.51 9.20
N ASP A 467 -25.88 -9.94 9.25
CA ASP A 467 -27.09 -10.65 8.80
C ASP A 467 -27.08 -10.91 7.28
N VAL A 468 -26.49 -10.01 6.47
CA VAL A 468 -26.21 -10.24 5.05
C VAL A 468 -25.29 -11.45 4.89
N ALA A 469 -24.16 -11.48 5.60
CA ALA A 469 -23.21 -12.59 5.54
C ALA A 469 -23.82 -13.94 5.97
N LYS A 470 -24.56 -13.97 7.08
CA LYS A 470 -25.27 -15.17 7.55
C LYS A 470 -26.30 -15.66 6.54
N SER A 471 -27.05 -14.73 5.95
CA SER A 471 -28.01 -15.07 4.90
C SER A 471 -27.31 -15.67 3.68
N LEU A 472 -26.14 -15.13 3.31
CA LEU A 472 -25.36 -15.67 2.20
C LEU A 472 -24.78 -17.06 2.49
N GLN A 473 -24.28 -17.29 3.70
CA GLN A 473 -23.82 -18.62 4.13
C GLN A 473 -24.98 -19.63 4.13
N PHE A 474 -26.19 -19.22 4.51
CA PHE A 474 -27.37 -20.07 4.42
C PHE A 474 -27.73 -20.41 2.95
N LEU A 475 -27.70 -19.41 2.06
CA LEU A 475 -27.96 -19.64 0.63
C LEU A 475 -26.85 -20.48 -0.04
N PHE A 476 -25.61 -20.30 0.41
CA PHE A 476 -24.41 -20.89 -0.17
C PHE A 476 -23.47 -21.38 0.96
N PRO A 477 -23.64 -22.61 1.46
CA PRO A 477 -22.90 -23.10 2.64
C PRO A 477 -21.38 -23.11 2.53
N GLN A 478 -20.83 -23.17 1.31
CA GLN A 478 -19.39 -23.19 1.04
C GLN A 478 -18.87 -21.83 0.54
N LEU A 479 -19.62 -20.74 0.79
CA LEU A 479 -19.26 -19.42 0.30
C LEU A 479 -18.11 -18.81 1.10
N VAL A 480 -17.06 -18.45 0.38
CA VAL A 480 -16.05 -17.49 0.82
C VAL A 480 -16.50 -16.10 0.38
N TYR A 481 -16.53 -15.13 1.28
CA TYR A 481 -16.92 -13.77 0.91
C TYR A 481 -15.95 -12.72 1.45
N PHE A 482 -15.83 -11.64 0.70
CA PHE A 482 -15.03 -10.47 1.06
C PHE A 482 -15.88 -9.20 1.04
N TYR A 483 -15.51 -8.19 1.82
CA TYR A 483 -16.17 -6.89 1.80
C TYR A 483 -15.44 -5.90 0.90
N SER A 484 -16.20 -5.17 0.07
CA SER A 484 -15.73 -4.02 -0.69
C SER A 484 -16.35 -2.74 -0.14
N GLU A 485 -15.59 -2.04 0.69
CA GLU A 485 -16.02 -0.82 1.37
C GLU A 485 -14.83 0.13 1.54
N ASN A 486 -15.06 1.42 1.37
CA ASN A 486 -14.07 2.50 1.42
C ASN A 486 -14.52 3.66 2.31
N SER A 487 -15.58 3.46 3.11
CA SER A 487 -16.06 4.47 4.02
C SER A 487 -15.02 4.78 5.09
N LYS A 488 -14.95 6.06 5.46
CA LYS A 488 -14.19 6.55 6.62
C LYS A 488 -14.92 6.28 7.94
N ALA A 489 -16.15 5.75 7.87
CA ALA A 489 -16.87 5.35 9.06
C ALA A 489 -16.13 4.16 9.68
N PRO A 490 -16.13 4.05 11.02
CA PRO A 490 -15.36 2.99 11.65
C PRO A 490 -15.91 1.62 11.23
N TRP A 491 -14.99 0.72 10.94
CA TRP A 491 -15.27 -0.63 10.46
C TRP A 491 -15.43 -1.57 11.66
N TRP A 492 -16.67 -1.96 11.96
CA TRP A 492 -17.00 -2.92 13.02
C TRP A 492 -17.62 -4.20 12.47
N LEU A 493 -17.19 -4.63 11.29
CA LEU A 493 -17.56 -5.95 10.82
C LEU A 493 -16.90 -6.94 11.78
N LEU A 494 -17.70 -7.45 12.73
CA LEU A 494 -17.34 -8.54 13.63
C LEU A 494 -17.00 -9.71 12.74
N THR A 495 -15.73 -9.85 12.43
CA THR A 495 -15.24 -11.10 11.94
C THR A 495 -15.07 -11.97 13.18
N ASP A 496 -15.82 -13.07 13.26
CA ASP A 496 -15.46 -14.22 14.10
C ASP A 496 -14.14 -14.88 13.61
N ILE A 497 -13.25 -14.10 12.97
CA ILE A 497 -11.84 -14.46 12.85
C ILE A 497 -11.38 -14.59 14.30
N PRO A 498 -10.81 -15.74 14.69
CA PRO A 498 -10.37 -15.97 16.06
C PRO A 498 -9.64 -14.71 16.48
N SER A 499 -10.13 -14.07 17.54
CA SER A 499 -9.41 -13.01 18.20
C SER A 499 -8.00 -13.57 18.41
N TYR A 500 -7.05 -13.15 17.60
CA TYR A 500 -5.66 -13.25 17.99
C TYR A 500 -5.66 -12.61 19.36
N ASN A 501 -5.37 -13.42 20.38
CA ASN A 501 -5.36 -13.03 21.79
C ASN A 501 -4.29 -11.95 21.98
N LEU A 502 -4.59 -10.73 21.53
CA LEU A 502 -4.03 -9.51 22.05
C LEU A 502 -4.89 -9.27 23.28
N GLU A 503 -4.50 -9.91 24.39
CA GLU A 503 -4.94 -9.46 25.71
C GLU A 503 -4.56 -7.99 25.79
N VAL A 504 -5.53 -7.11 25.54
CA VAL A 504 -5.42 -5.71 25.91
C VAL A 504 -5.61 -5.70 27.42
N THR A 505 -4.51 -5.89 28.15
CA THR A 505 -4.48 -5.54 29.57
C THR A 505 -4.66 -4.00 29.64
N PRO A 506 -5.61 -3.50 30.45
CA PRO A 506 -5.89 -2.07 30.56
C PRO A 506 -4.70 -1.22 30.98
#